data_AF-A0A6P1V7W9-F1
#
_entry.id   AF-A0A6P1V7W9-F1
#
_cell.length_a   1.000
_cell.length_b   1.000
_cell.length_c   1.000
_cell.angle_alpha   90.00
_cell.angle_beta   90.00
_cell.angle_gamma   90.00
#
_symmetry.space_group_name_H-M   'P 1'
#
loop_
_entity.id
_entity.type
_entity.pdbx_description
1 polymer ?
#
loop_
_entity_poly.entity_id
_entity_poly.type
_entity_poly.pdbx_seq_one_letter_code
_entity_poly.pdbx_strand_id
1 'polypeptide(L)'
;MRIDVRLRRNGLSPRQLFFIECWGSLAHKESTDTDRVGFNNILNAINELLSLFPQGNKFKGQDKRKRAAQELLELLKEDVVLSDDHFESIPNQLKDMLDIKNAWSDKERSPVEKHQGLMESLFTQLKLTLEAHYLPASLERLEAEISKGEFPSDSDYVY
;
A
#
# COMPACT_ATOMS: atom_id res chain seq x y z
N MET A 1 8.85 -9.25 -20.41
CA MET A 1 8.41 -7.84 -20.44
C MET A 1 7.94 -7.52 -21.84
N ARG A 2 6.69 -7.06 -22.02
CA ARG A 2 6.15 -6.72 -23.34
C ARG A 2 6.56 -5.29 -23.65
N ILE A 3 7.32 -5.11 -24.72
CA ILE A 3 7.81 -3.81 -25.18
C ILE A 3 6.61 -2.98 -25.67
N ASP A 4 6.28 -1.86 -25.01
CA ASP A 4 5.16 -0.99 -25.43
C ASP A 4 5.56 -0.22 -26.70
N VAL A 5 4.86 -0.51 -27.79
CA VAL A 5 5.07 0.10 -29.11
C VAL A 5 4.57 1.55 -29.20
N ARG A 6 3.76 2.00 -28.23
CA ARG A 6 3.27 3.38 -28.16
C ARG A 6 4.25 4.33 -27.48
N LEU A 7 5.26 3.80 -26.78
CA LEU A 7 6.27 4.61 -26.12
C LEU A 7 7.18 5.28 -27.18
N ARG A 8 7.23 6.61 -27.17
CA ARG A 8 8.20 7.35 -28.00
C ARG A 8 9.59 7.22 -27.38
N ARG A 9 10.43 6.38 -27.99
CA ARG A 9 11.75 6.01 -27.45
C ARG A 9 12.87 7.01 -27.75
N ASN A 10 12.64 7.93 -28.68
CA ASN A 10 13.65 8.89 -29.12
C ASN A 10 14.02 9.84 -27.96
N GLY A 11 15.32 9.92 -27.65
CA GLY A 11 15.85 10.79 -26.59
C GLY A 11 15.84 10.18 -25.18
N LEU A 12 15.47 8.91 -25.02
CA LEU A 12 15.48 8.21 -23.74
C LEU A 12 16.69 7.26 -23.64
N SER A 13 17.33 7.21 -22.47
CA SER A 13 18.37 6.23 -22.20
C SER A 13 17.80 4.82 -22.04
N PRO A 14 18.59 3.76 -22.21
CA PRO A 14 18.15 2.39 -21.94
C PRO A 14 17.54 2.20 -20.55
N ARG A 15 18.07 2.89 -19.52
CA ARG A 15 17.53 2.84 -18.15
C ARG A 15 16.17 3.52 -18.05
N GLN A 16 16.00 4.68 -18.68
CA GLN A 16 14.71 5.38 -18.70
C GLN A 16 13.66 4.53 -19.40
N LEU A 17 14.02 3.90 -20.52
CA LEU A 17 13.15 2.96 -21.24
C LEU A 17 12.77 1.78 -20.35
N PHE A 18 13.74 1.14 -19.68
CA PHE A 18 13.48 0.05 -18.75
C PHE A 18 12.52 0.45 -17.63
N PHE A 19 12.75 1.60 -16.99
CA PHE A 19 11.86 2.08 -15.93
C PHE A 19 10.45 2.34 -16.44
N ILE A 20 10.30 3.00 -17.59
CA ILE A 20 8.98 3.30 -18.17
C ILE A 20 8.26 2.02 -18.59
N GLU A 21 8.97 1.02 -19.12
CA GLU A 21 8.39 -0.27 -19.49
C GLU A 21 8.00 -1.10 -18.25
N CYS A 22 8.80 -1.08 -17.17
CA CYS A 22 8.43 -1.61 -15.86
C CYS A 22 7.16 -0.94 -15.33
N TRP A 23 7.17 0.39 -15.23
CA TRP A 23 6.05 1.16 -14.72
C TRP A 23 4.78 0.98 -15.56
N GLY A 24 4.91 1.02 -16.88
CA GLY A 24 3.81 0.76 -17.81
C GLY A 24 3.24 -0.65 -17.67
N SER A 25 4.08 -1.66 -17.40
CA SER A 25 3.61 -3.02 -17.11
C SER A 25 2.82 -3.10 -15.80
N LEU A 26 3.07 -2.21 -14.83
CA LEU A 26 2.35 -2.18 -13.55
C LEU A 26 1.09 -1.29 -13.60
N ALA A 27 1.04 -0.28 -14.47
CA ALA A 27 -0.05 0.72 -14.49
C ALA A 27 -1.04 0.58 -15.68
N HIS A 28 -0.74 -0.23 -16.70
CA HIS A 28 -1.60 -0.33 -17.88
C HIS A 28 -2.79 -1.26 -17.68
N LYS A 29 -4.01 -0.77 -17.92
CA LYS A 29 -5.29 -1.50 -17.76
C LYS A 29 -5.41 -2.88 -18.45
N GLU A 30 -4.54 -3.19 -19.42
CA GLU A 30 -4.51 -4.46 -20.15
C GLU A 30 -3.35 -5.37 -19.71
N SER A 31 -2.56 -4.94 -18.71
CA SER A 31 -1.50 -5.75 -18.12
C SER A 31 -2.08 -6.62 -17.01
N THR A 32 -1.76 -7.90 -17.04
CA THR A 32 -2.10 -8.85 -15.96
C THR A 32 -1.44 -8.49 -14.63
N ASP A 33 -0.33 -7.73 -14.67
CA ASP A 33 0.37 -7.29 -13.46
C ASP A 33 -0.31 -6.07 -12.82
N THR A 34 -1.11 -5.30 -13.58
CA THR A 34 -1.90 -4.18 -13.06
C THR A 34 -3.01 -4.64 -12.13
N ASP A 35 -3.61 -5.80 -12.38
CA ASP A 35 -4.55 -6.40 -11.43
C ASP A 35 -3.85 -6.69 -10.10
N ARG A 36 -2.65 -7.28 -10.11
CA ARG A 36 -1.92 -7.64 -8.89
C ARG A 36 -1.48 -6.44 -8.05
N VAL A 37 -1.04 -5.35 -8.68
CA VAL A 37 -0.67 -4.10 -7.99
C VAL A 37 -1.91 -3.32 -7.54
N GLY A 38 -2.97 -3.36 -8.35
CA GLY A 38 -4.24 -2.71 -8.05
C GLY A 38 -4.92 -3.29 -6.81
N PHE A 39 -4.89 -4.61 -6.60
CA PHE A 39 -5.61 -5.24 -5.50
C PHE A 39 -4.89 -5.18 -4.13
N ASN A 40 -3.60 -4.85 -4.09
CA ASN A 40 -2.79 -5.02 -2.87
C ASN A 40 -2.14 -3.70 -2.40
N ASN A 41 -2.97 -2.69 -2.11
CA ASN A 41 -2.53 -1.43 -1.52
C ASN A 41 -3.37 -1.07 -0.29
N ILE A 42 -2.82 -0.17 0.53
CA ILE A 42 -3.34 0.19 1.85
C ILE A 42 -4.75 0.78 1.75
N LEU A 43 -5.02 1.64 0.75
CA LEU A 43 -6.33 2.23 0.55
C LEU A 43 -7.40 1.18 0.22
N ASN A 44 -7.06 0.20 -0.61
CA ASN A 44 -7.97 -0.89 -0.97
C ASN A 44 -8.23 -1.83 0.21
N ALA A 45 -7.20 -2.19 0.98
CA ALA A 45 -7.35 -2.97 2.21
C ALA A 45 -8.25 -2.26 3.23
N ILE A 46 -8.10 -0.94 3.39
CA ILE A 46 -8.96 -0.12 4.26
C ILE A 46 -10.41 -0.09 3.74
N ASN A 47 -10.62 0.14 2.44
CA ASN A 47 -11.95 0.15 1.86
C ASN A 47 -12.65 -1.22 2.01
N GLU A 48 -11.93 -2.32 1.84
CA GLU A 48 -12.45 -3.66 2.10
C GLU A 48 -12.88 -3.80 3.57
N LEU A 49 -12.02 -3.46 4.52
CA LEU A 49 -12.34 -3.53 5.95
C LEU A 49 -13.58 -2.70 6.32
N LEU A 50 -13.67 -1.47 5.84
CA LEU A 50 -14.83 -0.61 6.05
C LEU A 50 -16.12 -1.20 5.44
N SER A 51 -16.03 -1.86 4.28
CA SER A 51 -17.17 -2.53 3.65
C SER A 51 -17.64 -3.79 4.41
N LEU A 52 -16.76 -4.38 5.23
CA LEU A 52 -17.04 -5.58 6.02
C LEU A 52 -17.67 -5.26 7.39
N PHE A 53 -17.50 -4.06 7.95
CA PHE A 53 -18.12 -3.71 9.24
C PHE A 53 -19.66 -3.77 9.22
N PRO A 54 -20.37 -3.20 8.22
CA PRO A 54 -21.83 -3.27 8.15
C PRO A 54 -22.38 -4.70 8.05
N GLN A 55 -21.57 -5.65 7.60
CA GLN A 55 -21.97 -7.05 7.45
C GLN A 55 -22.04 -7.79 8.81
N GLY A 56 -21.47 -7.22 9.87
CA GLY A 56 -21.45 -7.81 11.21
C GLY A 56 -20.87 -9.23 11.19
N ASN A 57 -21.61 -10.19 11.75
CA ASN A 57 -21.19 -11.60 11.82
C ASN A 57 -21.73 -12.46 10.67
N LYS A 58 -22.46 -11.87 9.71
CA LYS A 58 -23.00 -12.61 8.57
C LYS A 58 -21.85 -13.14 7.69
N PHE A 59 -22.04 -14.31 7.07
CA PHE A 59 -21.09 -14.89 6.10
C PHE A 59 -19.63 -14.95 6.58
N LYS A 60 -19.42 -15.21 7.89
CA LYS A 60 -18.09 -15.20 8.53
C LYS A 60 -17.39 -13.83 8.45
N GLY A 61 -18.15 -12.73 8.61
CA GLY A 61 -17.62 -11.36 8.56
C GLY A 61 -16.45 -11.11 9.51
N GLN A 62 -16.46 -11.72 10.70
CA GLN A 62 -15.35 -11.66 11.66
C GLN A 62 -14.06 -12.28 11.09
N ASP A 63 -14.14 -13.47 10.50
CA ASP A 63 -12.97 -14.13 9.89
C ASP A 63 -12.43 -13.33 8.71
N LYS A 64 -13.33 -12.72 7.90
CA LYS A 64 -12.95 -11.87 6.77
C LYS A 64 -12.25 -10.60 7.23
N ARG A 65 -12.80 -9.88 8.22
CA ARG A 65 -12.17 -8.68 8.79
C ARG A 65 -10.82 -8.99 9.41
N LYS A 66 -10.72 -10.13 10.10
CA LYS A 66 -9.45 -10.61 10.65
C LYS A 66 -8.40 -10.78 9.55
N ARG A 67 -8.74 -11.48 8.46
CA ARG A 67 -7.83 -11.70 7.34
C ARG A 67 -7.40 -10.40 6.68
N ALA A 68 -8.36 -9.56 6.32
CA ALA A 68 -8.08 -8.27 5.67
C ALA A 68 -7.21 -7.36 6.56
N ALA A 69 -7.38 -7.39 7.88
CA ALA A 69 -6.55 -6.62 8.80
C ALA A 69 -5.13 -7.17 8.97
N GLN A 70 -4.92 -8.49 8.81
CA GLN A 70 -3.58 -9.06 8.76
C GLN A 70 -2.84 -8.63 7.49
N GLU A 71 -3.52 -8.65 6.35
CA GLU A 71 -2.96 -8.19 5.07
C GLU A 71 -2.63 -6.68 5.13
N LEU A 72 -3.53 -5.88 5.71
CA LEU A 72 -3.27 -4.46 5.97
C LEU A 72 -2.04 -4.24 6.85
N LEU A 73 -1.84 -5.04 7.92
CA LEU A 73 -0.69 -4.89 8.81
C LEU A 73 0.64 -5.05 8.06
N GLU A 74 0.74 -6.03 7.16
CA GLU A 74 1.95 -6.23 6.35
C GLU A 74 2.20 -5.02 5.44
N LEU A 75 1.16 -4.51 4.77
CA LEU A 75 1.28 -3.31 3.94
C LEU A 75 1.71 -2.07 4.74
N LEU A 76 1.18 -1.89 5.97
CA LEU A 76 1.54 -0.79 6.86
C LEU A 76 3.00 -0.87 7.36
N LYS A 77 3.59 -2.06 7.41
CA LYS A 77 4.99 -2.27 7.84
C LYS A 77 5.99 -1.93 6.74
N GLU A 78 5.62 -2.14 5.48
CA GLU A 78 6.52 -1.96 4.33
C GLU A 78 6.49 -0.54 3.75
N ASP A 79 5.37 0.18 3.87
CA ASP A 79 5.20 1.48 3.22
C ASP A 79 5.93 2.61 3.96
N VAL A 80 7.01 3.08 3.34
CA VAL A 80 7.86 4.16 3.84
C VAL A 80 7.23 5.55 3.71
N VAL A 81 6.21 5.74 2.88
CA VAL A 81 5.52 7.03 2.71
C VAL A 81 4.69 7.35 3.95
N LEU A 82 4.18 6.32 4.63
CA LEU A 82 3.36 6.47 5.82
C LEU A 82 4.11 6.97 7.06
N SER A 83 5.44 7.13 7.00
CA SER A 83 6.21 7.80 8.05
C SER A 83 6.13 9.33 7.98
N ASP A 84 5.50 9.88 6.95
CA ASP A 84 5.34 11.32 6.77
C ASP A 84 4.41 11.93 7.82
N ASP A 85 4.71 13.15 8.26
CA ASP A 85 4.00 13.85 9.33
C ASP A 85 2.52 14.10 9.00
N HIS A 86 2.15 14.18 7.71
CA HIS A 86 0.75 14.33 7.28
C HIS A 86 -0.14 13.17 7.73
N PHE A 87 0.44 12.00 8.09
CA PHE A 87 -0.32 10.84 8.57
C PHE A 87 -0.55 10.81 10.09
N GLU A 88 -0.16 11.85 10.82
CA GLU A 88 -0.49 12.09 12.24
C GLU A 88 -0.30 10.87 13.17
N SER A 89 0.71 10.04 12.90
CA SER A 89 0.98 8.77 13.62
C SER A 89 -0.16 7.73 13.57
N ILE A 90 -1.22 7.92 12.79
CA ILE A 90 -2.32 6.97 12.63
C ILE A 90 -1.81 5.58 12.15
N PRO A 91 -0.89 5.50 11.16
CA PRO A 91 -0.29 4.22 10.77
C PRO A 91 0.41 3.50 11.92
N ASN A 92 1.09 4.24 12.81
CA ASN A 92 1.77 3.66 13.97
C ASN A 92 0.78 3.14 15.01
N GLN A 93 -0.28 3.90 15.30
CA GLN A 93 -1.35 3.44 16.20
C GLN A 93 -2.02 2.17 15.67
N LEU A 94 -2.32 2.10 14.37
CA LEU A 94 -2.89 0.91 13.74
C LEU A 94 -1.93 -0.29 13.82
N LYS A 95 -0.64 -0.08 13.55
CA LYS A 95 0.38 -1.13 13.72
C LYS A 95 0.42 -1.64 15.15
N ASP A 96 0.47 -0.75 16.15
CA ASP A 96 0.54 -1.15 17.55
C ASP A 96 -0.70 -1.92 18.01
N MET A 97 -1.89 -1.53 17.52
CA MET A 97 -3.14 -2.24 17.83
C MET A 97 -3.23 -3.61 17.15
N LEU A 98 -2.68 -3.75 15.95
CA LEU A 98 -2.75 -4.97 15.14
C LEU A 98 -1.61 -5.96 15.44
N ASP A 99 -0.44 -5.49 15.85
CA ASP A 99 0.78 -6.29 16.07
C ASP A 99 0.92 -6.80 17.52
N ILE A 100 -0.18 -6.85 18.26
CA ILE A 100 -0.20 -7.37 19.63
C ILE A 100 0.09 -8.88 19.61
N LYS A 101 1.06 -9.34 20.41
CA LYS A 101 1.39 -10.77 20.56
C LYS A 101 0.13 -11.60 20.88
N ASN A 102 -0.08 -12.69 20.15
CA ASN A 102 -1.23 -13.60 20.27
C ASN A 102 -2.61 -13.00 19.92
N ALA A 103 -2.68 -11.76 19.41
CA ALA A 103 -3.92 -11.12 18.97
C ALA A 103 -4.71 -11.91 17.92
N TRP A 104 -3.99 -12.67 17.10
CA TRP A 104 -4.55 -13.42 15.99
C TRP A 104 -4.84 -14.89 16.34
N SER A 105 -4.34 -15.38 17.47
CA SER A 105 -4.56 -16.76 17.93
C SER A 105 -5.78 -16.91 18.83
N ASP A 106 -6.27 -15.82 19.44
CA ASP A 106 -7.50 -15.86 20.21
C ASP A 106 -8.69 -16.01 19.26
N LYS A 107 -9.43 -17.12 19.41
CA LYS A 107 -10.59 -17.44 18.59
C LYS A 107 -11.79 -16.57 18.92
N GLU A 108 -11.82 -15.92 20.08
CA GLU A 108 -13.02 -15.21 20.51
C GLU A 108 -13.00 -13.71 20.17
N ARG A 109 -11.85 -13.03 20.10
CA ARG A 109 -11.78 -11.60 19.69
C ARG A 109 -10.44 -11.20 19.09
N SER A 110 -10.40 -10.92 17.79
CA SER A 110 -9.26 -10.21 17.16
C SER A 110 -9.21 -8.74 17.64
N PRO A 111 -8.09 -8.00 17.48
CA PRO A 111 -8.03 -6.58 17.85
C PRO A 111 -9.10 -5.75 17.15
N VAL A 112 -9.38 -6.09 15.89
CA VAL A 112 -10.42 -5.46 15.07
C VAL A 112 -11.81 -5.62 15.70
N GLU A 113 -12.13 -6.82 16.21
CA GLU A 113 -13.43 -7.06 16.85
C GLU A 113 -13.49 -6.45 18.26
N LYS A 114 -12.38 -6.49 19.00
CA LYS A 114 -12.32 -5.99 20.38
C LYS A 114 -12.47 -4.47 20.46
N HIS A 115 -11.97 -3.76 19.46
CA HIS A 115 -11.95 -2.29 19.41
C HIS A 115 -12.68 -1.74 18.18
N GLN A 116 -13.75 -2.41 17.74
CA GLN A 116 -14.41 -2.15 16.45
C GLN A 116 -14.66 -0.66 16.17
N GLY A 117 -15.28 0.08 17.08
CA GLY A 117 -15.57 1.52 16.85
C GLY A 117 -14.33 2.39 16.71
N LEU A 118 -13.27 2.11 17.49
CA LEU A 118 -11.99 2.80 17.35
C LEU A 118 -11.30 2.44 16.04
N MET A 119 -11.30 1.16 15.67
CA MET A 119 -10.70 0.67 14.43
C MET A 119 -11.39 1.25 13.19
N GLU A 120 -12.72 1.28 13.18
CA GLU A 120 -13.50 1.91 12.11
C GLU A 120 -13.20 3.41 11.99
N SER A 121 -13.05 4.11 13.11
CA SER A 121 -12.67 5.51 13.13
C SER A 121 -11.24 5.73 12.58
N LEU A 122 -10.26 4.97 13.06
CA LEU A 122 -8.86 5.07 12.59
C LEU A 122 -8.72 4.72 11.11
N PHE A 123 -9.42 3.68 10.64
CA PHE A 123 -9.45 3.33 9.22
C PHE A 123 -10.09 4.43 8.37
N THR A 124 -11.17 5.04 8.84
CA THR A 124 -11.81 6.16 8.13
C THR A 124 -10.88 7.37 8.07
N GLN A 125 -10.20 7.71 9.16
CA GLN A 125 -9.26 8.82 9.18
C GLN A 125 -8.07 8.54 8.26
N LEU A 126 -7.43 7.38 8.38
CA LEU A 126 -6.30 7.00 7.51
C LEU A 126 -6.71 6.99 6.03
N LYS A 127 -7.92 6.53 5.71
CA LYS A 127 -8.47 6.61 4.34
C LYS A 127 -8.46 8.06 3.83
N LEU A 128 -9.06 8.98 4.57
CA LEU A 128 -9.17 10.38 4.15
C LEU A 128 -7.78 11.02 3.98
N THR A 129 -6.87 10.72 4.90
CA THR A 129 -5.49 11.22 4.82
C THR A 129 -4.72 10.63 3.64
N LEU A 130 -4.88 9.34 3.35
CA LEU A 130 -4.31 8.69 2.16
C LEU A 130 -4.81 9.34 0.88
N GLU A 131 -6.12 9.54 0.75
CA GLU A 131 -6.73 10.16 -0.43
C GLU A 131 -6.24 11.61 -0.65
N ALA A 132 -5.96 12.34 0.42
CA ALA A 132 -5.49 13.72 0.34
C ALA A 132 -3.97 13.86 0.14
N HIS A 133 -3.16 13.05 0.82
CA HIS A 133 -1.73 13.33 1.00
C HIS A 133 -0.79 12.25 0.44
N TYR A 134 -1.27 11.03 0.19
CA TYR A 134 -0.36 9.93 -0.18
C TYR A 134 0.39 10.17 -1.49
N LEU A 135 -0.32 10.62 -2.54
CA LEU A 135 0.31 10.89 -3.83
C LEU A 135 1.31 12.07 -3.74
N PRO A 136 0.95 13.25 -3.19
CA PRO A 136 1.91 14.33 -2.95
C PRO A 136 3.15 13.88 -2.17
N ALA A 137 2.96 13.22 -1.01
CA ALA A 137 4.08 12.76 -0.18
C ALA A 137 4.97 11.74 -0.89
N SER A 138 4.38 10.84 -1.68
CA SER A 138 5.12 9.88 -2.50
C SER A 138 5.99 10.57 -3.55
N LEU A 139 5.46 11.61 -4.21
CA LEU A 139 6.17 12.35 -5.24
C LEU A 139 7.31 13.19 -4.64
N GLU A 140 7.07 13.88 -3.52
CA GLU A 140 8.10 14.65 -2.81
C GLU A 140 9.25 13.74 -2.37
N ARG A 141 8.93 12.56 -1.83
CA ARG A 141 9.94 11.58 -1.44
C ARG A 141 10.73 11.08 -2.66
N LEU A 142 10.05 10.73 -3.75
CA LEU A 142 10.70 10.28 -4.98
C LEU A 142 11.64 11.36 -5.53
N GLU A 143 11.21 12.62 -5.54
CA GLU A 143 12.02 13.75 -5.98
C GLU A 143 13.26 13.95 -5.09
N ALA A 144 13.10 13.80 -3.77
CA ALA A 144 14.22 13.85 -2.83
C ALA A 144 15.23 12.73 -3.07
N GLU A 145 14.79 11.50 -3.33
CA GLU A 145 15.68 10.37 -3.67
C GLU A 145 16.41 10.60 -4.99
N ILE A 146 15.72 11.09 -6.03
CA ILE A 146 16.34 11.40 -7.33
C ILE A 146 17.40 12.51 -7.18
N SER A 147 17.16 13.47 -6.30
CA SER A 147 18.03 14.63 -6.09
C SER A 147 19.32 14.32 -5.31
N LYS A 148 19.43 13.14 -4.67
CA LYS A 148 20.63 12.75 -3.90
C LYS A 148 21.89 12.56 -4.75
N GLY A 149 21.78 12.52 -6.08
CA GLY A 149 22.93 12.63 -6.99
C GLY A 149 23.87 11.42 -7.03
N GLU A 150 23.61 10.37 -6.24
CA GLU A 150 24.21 9.04 -6.47
C GLU A 150 23.51 8.42 -7.69
N PHE A 151 24.02 8.74 -8.87
CA PHE A 151 23.59 8.07 -10.08
C PHE A 151 24.09 6.63 -10.03
N PRO A 152 23.19 5.63 -10.03
CA PRO A 152 23.64 4.25 -10.11
C PRO A 152 24.43 4.10 -11.41
N SER A 153 25.62 3.53 -11.34
CA SER A 153 26.52 3.38 -12.47
C SER A 153 26.23 2.08 -13.22
N ASP A 154 26.65 1.97 -14.48
CA ASP A 154 26.51 0.72 -15.23
C ASP A 154 27.32 -0.43 -14.61
N SER A 155 28.31 -0.13 -13.77
CA SER A 155 29.04 -1.12 -12.98
C SER A 155 28.21 -1.80 -11.88
N ASP A 156 27.07 -1.23 -11.50
CA ASP A 156 26.16 -1.85 -10.52
C ASP A 156 25.33 -3.01 -11.12
N TYR A 157 25.43 -3.22 -12.44
CA TYR A 157 24.70 -4.23 -13.21
C TYR A 157 25.59 -5.33 -13.82
N VAL A 158 26.90 -5.32 -13.55
CA VAL A 158 27.81 -6.39 -13.99
C VAL A 158 27.70 -7.57 -13.01
N TYR A 159 26.76 -8.47 -13.28
CA TYR A 159 26.75 -9.86 -12.79
C TYR A 159 26.62 -10.81 -13.98
#